data_AF-A0A2V6GMF9-F1
#
_entry.id   AF-A0A2V6GMF9-F1
#
_cell.length_a   1.000
_cell.length_b   1.000
_cell.length_c   1.000
_cell.angle_alpha   90.00
_cell.angle_beta   90.00
_cell.angle_gamma   90.00
#
_symmetry.space_group_name_H-M   'P 1'
#
loop_
_entity.id
_entity.type
_entity.pdbx_description
1 polymer ?
#
loop_
_entity_poly.entity_id
_entity_poly.type
_entity_poly.pdbx_seq_one_letter_code
_entity_poly.pdbx_strand_id
1 'polypeptide(L)' 'DPKNLYKKARAGEIRDFTGIDAPYEAPEDAEIVVRTDRQSVDESVATILEQLLPRLKADEPND' A
#
# COMPACT_ATOMS: atom_id res chain seq x y z
N ASP A 1 1.16 8.45 -14.79
CA ASP A 1 2.35 9.00 -14.12
C ASP A 1 2.33 10.54 -14.19
N PRO A 2 1.59 11.21 -13.28
CA PRO A 2 1.46 12.67 -13.30
C PRO A 2 2.77 13.39 -13.01
N LYS A 3 3.74 12.70 -12.39
CA LYS A 3 5.06 13.26 -12.02
C LYS A 3 6.15 12.92 -13.05
N ASN A 4 5.83 12.18 -14.11
CA ASN A 4 6.78 11.67 -15.12
C ASN A 4 7.98 10.89 -14.52
N LEU A 5 7.84 10.31 -13.32
CA LEU A 5 8.92 9.60 -12.65
C LEU A 5 9.30 8.30 -13.36
N TYR A 6 8.31 7.54 -13.83
CA TYR A 6 8.55 6.30 -14.58
C TYR A 6 9.21 6.59 -15.93
N LYS A 7 8.84 7.71 -16.57
CA LYS A 7 9.47 8.12 -17.83
C LYS A 7 10.96 8.42 -17.64
N LYS A 8 11.31 9.18 -16.60
CA LYS A 8 12.70 9.53 -16.27
C LYS A 8 13.53 8.31 -15.87
N ALA A 9 12.96 7.43 -15.04
CA ALA A 9 13.62 6.19 -14.65
C ALA A 9 13.90 5.27 -15.86
N ARG A 10 12.94 5.10 -16.77
CA ARG A 10 13.15 4.35 -18.03
C ARG A 10 14.18 4.99 -18.96
N ALA A 11 14.39 6.30 -18.88
CA ALA A 11 15.43 7.02 -19.61
C ALA A 11 16.82 6.94 -18.93
N GLY A 12 16.93 6.29 -17.75
CA GLY A 12 18.17 6.17 -16.98
C GLY A 12 18.54 7.43 -16.18
N GLU A 13 17.64 8.42 -16.10
CA GLU A 13 17.87 9.66 -15.35
C GLU A 13 17.71 9.46 -13.83
N ILE A 14 16.92 8.46 -13.43
CA ILE A 14 16.73 8.05 -12.04
C ILE A 14 17.19 6.61 -11.93
N ARG A 15 18.15 6.36 -11.03
CA ARG A 15 18.69 5.03 -10.72
C ARG A 15 17.99 4.45 -9.49
N ASP A 16 18.06 3.13 -9.36
CA ASP A 16 17.55 2.36 -8.22
C ASP A 16 16.04 2.59 -8.01
N PHE A 17 15.29 2.69 -9.10
CA PHE A 17 13.86 2.93 -9.12
C PHE A 17 13.09 1.62 -8.98
N THR A 18 12.33 1.50 -7.89
CA THR A 18 11.53 0.31 -7.59
C THR A 18 10.52 0.01 -8.70
N GLY A 19 10.51 -1.24 -9.19
CA GLY A 19 9.66 -1.66 -10.30
C GLY A 19 10.23 -1.38 -11.70
N ILE A 20 11.46 -0.87 -11.80
CA ILE A 20 12.24 -0.79 -13.04
C ILE A 20 13.58 -1.49 -12.87
N ASP A 21 14.50 -0.90 -12.09
CA ASP A 21 15.88 -1.36 -11.90
C ASP A 21 16.20 -1.74 -10.45
N ALA A 22 15.29 -1.43 -9.50
CA ALA A 22 15.32 -1.98 -8.14
C ALA A 22 14.11 -2.89 -7.87
N PRO A 23 14.29 -3.97 -7.06
CA PRO A 23 13.20 -4.86 -6.67
C PRO A 23 12.23 -4.15 -5.72
N TYR A 24 10.97 -4.62 -5.73
CA TYR A 24 10.02 -4.35 -4.66
C TYR A 24 9.83 -5.63 -3.85
N GLU A 25 10.04 -5.54 -2.54
CA GLU A 25 9.85 -6.64 -1.61
C GLU A 25 8.48 -6.46 -0.94
N ALA A 26 7.51 -7.27 -1.34
CA ALA A 26 6.20 -7.25 -0.71
C ALA A 26 6.32 -7.71 0.76
N PRO A 27 5.56 -7.13 1.71
CA PRO A 27 5.59 -7.58 3.09
C PRO A 27 5.17 -9.05 3.20
N GLU A 28 5.92 -9.84 3.97
CA GLU A 28 5.61 -11.26 4.21
C GLU A 28 4.37 -11.44 5.10
N ASP A 29 4.19 -10.55 6.09
CA ASP A 29 3.09 -10.58 7.05
C ASP A 29 2.44 -9.19 7.15
N ALA A 30 1.65 -8.84 6.14
CA ALA A 30 0.89 -7.59 6.15
C ALA A 30 -0.39 -7.76 6.97
N GLU A 31 -0.63 -6.86 7.93
CA GLU A 31 -1.81 -6.90 8.78
C GLU A 31 -3.12 -6.67 8.02
N ILE A 32 -3.06 -5.88 6.94
CA ILE A 32 -4.16 -5.55 6.02
C ILE A 32 -3.56 -5.35 4.61
N VAL A 33 -4.13 -6.02 3.60
CA VAL A 33 -3.75 -5.84 2.18
C VAL A 33 -4.89 -5.22 1.40
N VAL A 34 -4.62 -4.12 0.71
CA VAL A 34 -5.58 -3.41 -0.15
C VAL A 34 -5.14 -3.49 -1.61
N ARG A 35 -6.05 -3.94 -2.48
CA ARG A 35 -5.84 -4.12 -3.92
C ARG A 35 -6.31 -2.90 -4.69
N THR A 36 -5.58 -1.80 -4.63
CA THR A 36 -5.96 -0.51 -5.25
C THR A 36 -6.15 -0.58 -6.77
N ASP A 37 -5.68 -1.66 -7.42
CA ASP A 37 -5.96 -1.97 -8.82
C ASP A 37 -7.37 -2.52 -9.08
N ARG A 38 -8.10 -2.93 -8.03
CA ARG A 38 -9.39 -3.63 -8.10
C ARG A 38 -10.51 -2.96 -7.32
N GLN A 39 -10.21 -1.90 -6.57
CA GLN A 39 -11.14 -1.20 -5.71
C GLN A 39 -10.91 0.30 -5.81
N SER A 40 -11.99 1.05 -5.64
CA SER A 40 -11.97 2.49 -5.46
C SER A 40 -11.31 2.88 -4.14
N VAL A 41 -11.04 4.18 -3.98
CA VAL A 41 -10.51 4.74 -2.74
C VAL A 41 -11.49 4.49 -1.58
N ASP A 42 -12.79 4.70 -1.79
CA ASP A 42 -13.79 4.55 -0.73
C ASP A 42 -13.89 3.08 -0.26
N GLU A 43 -13.87 2.12 -1.20
CA GLU A 43 -13.84 0.68 -0.87
C GLU A 43 -12.55 0.29 -0.13
N SER A 44 -11.42 0.87 -0.53
CA SER A 44 -10.12 0.66 0.12
C SER A 44 -10.15 1.16 1.58
N VAL A 45 -10.71 2.35 1.81
CA VAL A 45 -10.85 2.93 3.15
C VAL A 45 -11.80 2.11 4.00
N ALA A 46 -12.95 1.69 3.45
CA ALA A 46 -13.91 0.85 4.15
C ALA A 46 -13.27 -0.48 4.60
N THR A 47 -12.52 -1.14 3.72
CA THR A 47 -11.79 -2.39 4.01
C THR A 47 -10.82 -2.21 5.18
N ILE A 48 -10.06 -1.11 5.19
CA ILE A 48 -9.10 -0.81 6.26
C ILE A 48 -9.84 -0.63 7.60
N LEU A 49 -10.91 0.18 7.62
CA LEU A 49 -11.67 0.46 8.83
C LEU A 49 -12.35 -0.79 9.40
N GLU A 50 -12.95 -1.61 8.54
CA GLU A 50 -13.61 -2.86 8.95
C GLU A 50 -12.65 -3.82 9.66
N GLN A 51 -11.41 -3.93 9.19
CA GLN A 51 -10.41 -4.81 9.78
C GLN A 51 -9.68 -4.20 10.99
N LEU A 52 -9.46 -2.89 10.98
CA LEU A 52 -8.69 -2.19 12.02
C LEU A 52 -9.51 -1.87 13.27
N LEU A 53 -10.77 -1.40 13.12
CA LEU A 53 -11.59 -0.95 14.25
C LEU A 53 -11.82 -2.01 15.33
N PRO A 54 -12.08 -3.30 15.01
CA PRO A 54 -12.22 -4.34 16.03
C PRO A 54 -10.94 -4.58 16.83
N ARG A 55 -9.76 -4.40 16.20
CA ARG A 55 -8.46 -4.61 16.85
C ARG A 55 -8.14 -3.51 17.86
N LEU A 56 -8.59 -2.28 17.61
CA LEU A 56 -8.42 -1.16 18.54
C LEU A 56 -9.31 -1.26 19.78
N LYS A 57 -10.47 -1.93 19.69
CA LYS A 57 -11.39 -2.13 20.82
C LYS A 57 -11.02 -3.32 21.71
N ALA A 58 -10.23 -4.25 21.20
CA ALA A 58 -9.78 -5.42 21.95
C ALA A 58 -8.76 -5.07 23.06
N ASP A 59 -8.21 -3.85 23.02
CA ASP A 59 -7.26 -3.34 24.02
C ASP A 59 -7.93 -2.60 25.19
N GLU A 60 -9.26 -2.44 25.22
CA GLU A 60 -9.95 -1.99 26.43
C GLU A 60 -10.01 -3.17 27.41
N PRO A 61 -9.37 -3.09 28.60
CA PRO A 61 -9.53 -4.11 29.61
C PRO A 61 -11.01 -4.19 29.96
N ASN A 62 -11.56 -5.40 29.88
CA ASN A 62 -12.92 -5.72 30.30
C ASN A 62 -13.07 -5.35 31.79
N ASP A 63 -13.71 -4.20 32.05
CA ASP A 63 -14.04 -3.71 33.41
C ASP A 63 -15.08 -4.63 34.07
#